data_AF-A0A552WIV2-F1
#
_entry.id   AF-A0A552WIV2-F1
#
_cell.length_a   1.000
_cell.length_b   1.000
_cell.length_c   1.000
_cell.angle_alpha   90.00
_cell.angle_beta   90.00
_cell.angle_gamma   90.00
#
_symmetry.space_group_name_H-M   'P 1'
#
loop_
_entity.id
_entity.type
_entity.pdbx_description
1 polymer ?
#
loop_
_entity_poly.entity_id
_entity_poly.type
_entity_poly.pdbx_seq_one_letter_code
_entity_poly.pdbx_strand_id
1 'polypeptide(L)'
;MLDDEDVDAVVGPAGAAGVVSRSWPSALEVAMMMAFFQAVPSVPPVRVARQEPGWQWFPLVAGTPVTFELDLVVPETTPTAATGTGPVVVASVAEAVAAGWVAPVPEPTAGLAGIVDGAQELLGADLLAVLDPVEPFGQDLSDLVELAAQWSRVIGYAHARRADAVAALVTGFEDDLGTGTARLAATTELAMRLGVTRHSAAKVVSTALAISGPLAATGQALATGHLDARKAEMIATALEHQPYPVCEAVQDAVLPTAAGRTHPQLAQDLTTALIAADHHGAQARHRTARGGRRVNHPRHLPDGMASIFAVLPAPDALALDLALDAAARSAKAGGDGRTLDQ
;
A
#
# COMPACT_ATOMS: atom_id res chain seq x y z
N MET A 1 67.33 -10.55 37.47
CA MET A 1 66.67 -11.86 37.58
C MET A 1 65.85 -11.97 36.30
N LEU A 2 66.54 -12.13 35.17
CA LEU A 2 66.89 -13.41 34.55
C LEU A 2 65.63 -14.21 34.19
N ASP A 3 65.42 -14.28 32.87
CA ASP A 3 64.89 -15.39 32.06
C ASP A 3 63.39 -15.73 32.24
N ASP A 4 62.60 -16.04 31.22
CA ASP A 4 62.90 -16.35 29.82
C ASP A 4 61.61 -16.33 28.97
N GLU A 5 61.82 -16.32 27.65
CA GLU A 5 60.97 -16.77 26.54
C GLU A 5 59.80 -15.91 25.99
N ASP A 6 60.18 -14.95 25.14
CA ASP A 6 60.08 -14.99 23.67
C ASP A 6 58.80 -15.49 22.92
N VAL A 7 58.36 -14.62 21.98
CA VAL A 7 58.00 -14.88 20.56
C VAL A 7 56.63 -14.38 20.06
N ASP A 8 56.74 -13.37 19.19
CA ASP A 8 55.94 -12.96 18.02
C ASP A 8 54.47 -12.48 18.12
N ALA A 9 54.35 -11.15 18.06
CA ALA A 9 53.68 -10.34 17.02
C ALA A 9 52.50 -10.96 16.22
N VAL A 10 51.35 -10.29 16.21
CA VAL A 10 51.00 -9.22 15.25
C VAL A 10 49.58 -8.69 15.56
N VAL A 11 49.54 -7.39 15.91
CA VAL A 11 48.52 -6.34 15.71
C VAL A 11 47.06 -6.71 15.42
N GLY A 12 46.18 -6.27 16.32
CA GLY A 12 44.81 -5.78 16.04
C GLY A 12 44.32 -4.93 17.22
N PRO A 13 43.19 -4.19 17.15
CA PRO A 13 42.40 -3.76 15.99
C PRO A 13 42.14 -2.23 15.99
N ALA A 14 41.72 -1.67 14.85
CA ALA A 14 40.99 -0.40 14.80
C ALA A 14 39.96 -0.45 13.66
N GLY A 15 38.72 -0.04 13.96
CA GLY A 15 37.78 0.45 12.95
C GLY A 15 36.49 -0.33 12.80
N ALA A 16 35.41 0.26 13.31
CA ALA A 16 34.03 -0.18 13.14
C ALA A 16 33.51 0.01 11.70
N ALA A 17 32.64 -0.89 11.24
CA ALA A 17 31.57 -0.58 10.30
C ALA A 17 30.46 -1.64 10.44
N GLY A 18 29.34 -1.24 11.06
CA GLY A 18 28.14 -2.06 11.11
C GLY A 18 27.50 -2.14 9.73
N VAL A 19 27.25 -3.37 9.27
CA VAL A 19 26.45 -3.65 8.07
C VAL A 19 25.11 -4.21 8.52
N VAL A 20 24.04 -3.49 8.17
CA VAL A 20 22.64 -3.92 8.26
C VAL A 20 22.45 -5.09 7.29
N SER A 21 22.21 -6.30 7.79
CA SER A 21 21.81 -7.41 6.92
C SER A 21 20.34 -7.24 6.52
N ARG A 22 20.11 -7.10 5.21
CA ARG A 22 18.79 -7.31 4.62
C ARG A 22 18.60 -8.82 4.50
N SER A 23 17.54 -9.37 5.10
CA SER A 23 17.15 -10.76 4.90
C SER A 23 16.81 -10.98 3.42
N TRP A 24 17.58 -11.84 2.77
CA TRP A 24 17.30 -12.37 1.44
C TRP A 24 16.16 -13.40 1.51
N PRO A 25 15.39 -13.60 0.44
CA PRO A 25 14.28 -14.54 0.45
C PRO A 25 14.77 -15.95 0.80
N SER A 26 14.01 -16.61 1.67
CA SER A 26 14.35 -17.96 2.13
C SER A 26 14.26 -18.96 0.96
N ALA A 27 14.94 -20.11 1.08
CA ALA A 27 14.92 -21.17 0.05
C ALA A 27 13.50 -21.60 -0.36
N LEU A 28 12.51 -21.39 0.51
CA LEU A 28 11.09 -21.65 0.27
C LEU A 28 10.48 -20.70 -0.78
N GLU A 29 10.85 -19.43 -0.76
CA GLU A 29 10.34 -18.42 -1.71
C GLU A 29 10.90 -18.63 -3.12
N VAL A 30 12.17 -19.04 -3.22
CA VAL A 30 12.79 -19.39 -4.51
C VAL A 30 12.16 -20.67 -5.08
N ALA A 31 11.88 -21.66 -4.24
CA ALA A 31 11.20 -22.89 -4.65
C ALA A 31 9.73 -22.64 -5.07
N MET A 32 8.99 -21.78 -4.36
CA MET A 32 7.64 -21.35 -4.75
C MET A 32 7.62 -20.58 -6.07
N MET A 33 8.60 -19.69 -6.28
CA MET A 33 8.70 -18.90 -7.51
C MET A 33 9.04 -19.78 -8.73
N MET A 34 9.82 -20.85 -8.52
CA MET A 34 10.13 -21.85 -9.56
C MET A 34 8.94 -22.78 -9.85
N ALA A 35 8.17 -23.18 -8.83
CA ALA A 35 6.95 -23.97 -9.01
C ALA A 35 5.85 -23.20 -9.79
N PHE A 36 5.75 -21.89 -9.56
CA PHE A 36 4.84 -21.01 -10.31
C PHE A 36 5.19 -20.93 -11.80
N PHE A 37 6.47 -20.97 -12.16
CA PHE A 37 6.93 -20.91 -13.55
C PHE A 37 6.73 -22.22 -14.34
N GLN A 38 6.64 -23.37 -13.67
CA GLN A 38 6.37 -24.66 -14.33
C GLN A 38 4.88 -24.90 -14.63
N ALA A 39 3.96 -24.13 -14.03
CA ALA A 39 2.52 -24.36 -14.13
C ALA A 39 1.77 -23.52 -15.19
N VAL A 40 2.44 -22.61 -15.91
CA VAL A 40 1.79 -21.71 -16.89
C VAL A 40 2.35 -21.93 -18.31
N PRO A 41 1.64 -22.64 -19.20
CA PRO A 41 2.13 -22.94 -20.54
C PRO A 41 1.83 -21.80 -21.52
N SER A 42 2.32 -20.57 -21.26
CA SER A 42 2.54 -19.52 -22.28
C SER A 42 2.83 -18.16 -21.62
N VAL A 43 4.10 -17.86 -21.33
CA VAL A 43 4.55 -16.47 -21.10
C VAL A 43 5.77 -16.23 -22.00
N PRO A 44 5.74 -15.26 -22.93
CA PRO A 44 6.91 -14.91 -23.72
C PRO A 44 7.99 -14.26 -22.84
N PRO A 45 9.29 -14.38 -23.17
CA PRO A 45 10.37 -13.97 -22.29
C PRO A 45 10.39 -12.45 -22.07
N VAL A 46 10.41 -12.04 -20.79
CA VAL A 46 10.66 -10.67 -20.35
C VAL A 46 12.12 -10.31 -20.66
N ARG A 47 12.36 -9.29 -21.49
CA ARG A 47 13.71 -8.72 -21.68
C ARG A 47 14.04 -7.78 -20.52
N VAL A 48 14.94 -8.19 -19.64
CA VAL A 48 15.56 -7.30 -18.65
C VAL A 48 16.80 -6.67 -19.28
N ALA A 49 16.76 -5.35 -19.46
CA ALA A 49 17.85 -4.56 -20.04
C ALA A 49 18.82 -4.10 -18.94
N ARG A 50 19.77 -4.96 -18.55
CA ARG A 50 21.14 -4.58 -18.14
C ARG A 50 21.98 -5.83 -17.92
N GLN A 51 23.12 -5.89 -18.60
CA GLN A 51 24.04 -7.02 -18.64
C GLN A 51 25.21 -6.73 -17.70
N GLU A 52 25.39 -7.56 -16.66
CA GLU A 52 26.63 -7.58 -15.86
C GLU A 52 27.65 -8.54 -16.51
N PRO A 53 28.96 -8.21 -16.51
CA PRO A 53 29.96 -8.97 -17.24
C PRO A 53 30.25 -10.31 -16.56
N GLY A 54 29.96 -11.42 -17.25
CA GLY A 54 30.31 -12.77 -16.80
C GLY A 54 29.30 -13.87 -17.16
N TRP A 55 28.08 -13.50 -17.55
CA TRP A 55 27.03 -14.47 -17.90
C TRP A 55 26.89 -14.61 -19.42
N GLN A 56 27.09 -15.83 -19.95
CA GLN A 56 26.75 -16.20 -21.32
C GLN A 56 25.37 -16.88 -21.37
N TRP A 57 24.55 -16.47 -22.34
CA TRP A 57 23.25 -17.11 -22.59
C TRP A 57 23.45 -18.38 -23.42
N PHE A 58 22.92 -19.51 -22.94
CA PHE A 58 22.67 -20.68 -23.76
C PHE A 58 21.17 -20.73 -24.11
N PRO A 59 20.78 -20.93 -25.38
CA PRO A 59 19.39 -21.15 -25.71
C PRO A 59 18.94 -22.48 -25.11
N LEU A 60 17.96 -22.45 -24.20
CA LEU A 60 17.36 -23.66 -23.67
C LEU A 60 16.54 -24.32 -24.80
N VAL A 61 17.04 -25.44 -25.32
CA VAL A 61 16.23 -26.38 -26.09
C VAL A 61 15.38 -27.15 -25.09
N ALA A 62 14.07 -27.26 -25.34
CA ALA A 62 13.15 -27.98 -24.46
C ALA A 62 13.62 -29.43 -24.26
N GLY A 63 13.82 -29.84 -23.00
CA GLY A 63 14.11 -31.22 -22.61
C GLY A 63 15.50 -31.51 -22.03
N THR A 64 16.38 -30.52 -21.87
CA THR A 64 17.70 -30.75 -21.27
C THR A 64 17.69 -30.39 -19.77
N PRO A 65 18.03 -31.31 -18.84
CA PRO A 65 18.16 -30.96 -17.43
C PRO A 65 19.40 -30.09 -17.22
N VAL A 66 19.23 -28.95 -16.55
CA VAL A 66 20.33 -28.08 -16.12
C VAL A 66 20.60 -28.37 -14.65
N THR A 67 21.79 -28.88 -14.35
CA THR A 67 22.24 -29.12 -12.97
C THR A 67 22.96 -27.88 -12.47
N PHE A 68 22.52 -27.32 -11.34
CA PHE A 68 23.24 -26.26 -10.63
C PHE A 68 23.87 -26.87 -9.38
N GLU A 69 25.17 -26.67 -9.20
CA GLU A 69 25.87 -26.98 -7.96
C GLU A 69 25.81 -25.74 -7.06
N LEU A 70 25.27 -25.88 -5.85
CA LEU A 70 25.10 -24.79 -4.90
C LEU A 70 25.95 -25.11 -3.66
N ASP A 71 27.07 -24.40 -3.50
CA ASP A 71 27.88 -24.50 -2.29
C ASP A 71 27.20 -23.76 -1.14
N LEU A 72 26.59 -24.52 -0.24
CA LEU A 72 25.97 -24.01 0.98
C LEU A 72 27.04 -23.82 2.08
N VAL A 73 27.33 -22.56 2.43
CA VAL A 73 28.05 -22.24 3.69
C VAL A 73 27.02 -22.01 4.79
N VAL A 74 26.92 -22.96 5.71
CA VAL A 74 26.08 -22.86 6.92
C VAL A 74 26.92 -22.20 8.03
N PRO A 75 26.49 -21.08 8.65
CA PRO A 75 27.20 -20.54 9.80
C PRO A 75 26.91 -21.38 11.05
N GLU A 76 27.97 -21.88 11.70
CA GLU A 76 27.87 -22.60 12.96
C GLU A 76 27.35 -21.67 14.06
N THR A 77 26.18 -22.01 14.63
CA THR A 77 25.77 -21.51 15.95
C THR A 77 25.67 -22.70 16.89
N THR A 78 26.45 -22.64 17.96
CA THR A 78 26.60 -23.69 18.97
C THR A 78 25.28 -23.93 19.70
N PRO A 79 24.77 -25.18 19.81
CA PRO A 79 23.63 -25.46 20.65
C PRO A 79 24.08 -25.81 22.09
N THR A 80 23.61 -25.04 23.07
CA THR A 80 23.62 -25.45 24.48
C THR A 80 22.48 -26.46 24.71
N ALA A 81 22.88 -27.71 24.89
CA ALA A 81 22.24 -28.82 25.61
C ALA A 81 20.69 -28.92 25.65
N ALA A 82 20.15 -29.89 24.90
CA ALA A 82 19.09 -30.78 25.40
C ALA A 82 19.19 -32.15 24.71
N THR A 83 19.26 -33.18 25.55
CA THR A 83 19.58 -34.57 25.25
C THR A 83 18.45 -35.28 24.49
N GLY A 84 18.79 -36.00 23.41
CA GLY A 84 17.85 -36.89 22.71
C GLY A 84 18.44 -37.45 21.42
N THR A 85 19.16 -38.57 21.53
CA THR A 85 19.89 -39.21 20.44
C THR A 85 18.96 -39.99 19.50
N GLY A 86 18.93 -39.60 18.22
CA GLY A 86 18.50 -40.42 17.08
C GLY A 86 18.88 -39.71 15.77
N PRO A 87 19.35 -40.41 14.72
CA PRO A 87 19.69 -39.76 13.47
C PRO A 87 18.42 -39.27 12.78
N VAL A 88 18.30 -37.96 12.58
CA VAL A 88 17.30 -37.39 11.67
C VAL A 88 17.79 -37.68 10.25
N VAL A 89 17.20 -38.69 9.60
CA VAL A 89 17.43 -38.95 8.18
C VAL A 89 16.64 -37.89 7.40
N VAL A 90 17.35 -36.88 6.90
CA VAL A 90 16.79 -35.94 5.93
C VAL A 90 16.72 -36.68 4.60
N ALA A 91 15.57 -37.28 4.28
CA ALA A 91 15.30 -37.80 2.96
C ALA A 91 15.44 -36.65 1.95
N SER A 92 16.19 -36.87 0.88
CA SER A 92 16.42 -35.82 -0.12
C SER A 92 15.09 -35.46 -0.78
N VAL A 93 14.89 -34.17 -1.07
CA VAL A 93 13.72 -33.66 -1.78
C VAL A 93 13.53 -34.37 -3.14
N ALA A 94 14.60 -34.94 -3.71
CA ALA A 94 14.55 -35.73 -4.93
C ALA A 94 13.80 -37.08 -4.78
N GLU A 95 13.88 -37.74 -3.62
CA GLU A 95 13.12 -38.98 -3.36
C GLU A 95 11.63 -38.72 -3.16
N ALA A 96 11.27 -37.57 -2.55
CA ALA A 96 9.88 -37.15 -2.37
C ALA A 96 9.15 -36.89 -3.70
N VAL A 97 9.85 -36.31 -4.68
CA VAL A 97 9.29 -36.03 -6.01
C VAL A 97 9.18 -37.30 -6.86
N ALA A 98 10.14 -38.23 -6.73
CA ALA A 98 10.08 -39.53 -7.42
C ALA A 98 8.97 -40.46 -6.89
N ALA A 99 8.54 -40.27 -5.64
CA ALA A 99 7.48 -41.05 -5.00
C ALA A 99 6.05 -40.61 -5.37
N GLY A 100 5.88 -39.60 -6.23
CA GLY A 100 4.55 -39.08 -6.58
C GLY A 100 3.82 -38.46 -5.38
N TRP A 101 4.56 -37.85 -4.44
CA TRP A 101 3.96 -37.14 -3.32
C TRP A 101 3.17 -35.94 -3.84
N VAL A 102 1.86 -36.14 -4.02
CA VAL A 102 0.86 -35.09 -4.08
C VAL A 102 0.64 -34.66 -2.64
N ALA A 103 1.03 -33.43 -2.29
CA ALA A 103 0.66 -32.87 -1.00
C ALA A 103 -0.83 -33.11 -0.80
N PRO A 104 -1.27 -33.71 0.33
CA PRO A 104 -2.69 -33.96 0.53
C PRO A 104 -3.40 -32.62 0.37
N VAL A 105 -4.22 -32.52 -0.69
CA VAL A 105 -5.19 -31.43 -0.78
C VAL A 105 -6.05 -31.62 0.46
N PRO A 106 -6.02 -30.68 1.43
CA PRO A 106 -6.87 -30.83 2.60
C PRO A 106 -8.30 -30.98 2.09
N GLU A 107 -8.95 -32.09 2.46
CA GLU A 107 -10.39 -32.26 2.27
C GLU A 107 -11.06 -30.98 2.75
N PRO A 108 -11.97 -30.36 1.97
CA PRO A 108 -12.54 -29.06 2.29
C PRO A 108 -13.16 -29.15 3.68
N THR A 109 -12.45 -28.60 4.67
CA THR A 109 -12.89 -28.60 6.05
C THR A 109 -14.19 -27.81 6.09
N ALA A 110 -15.28 -28.47 6.49
CA ALA A 110 -16.61 -27.93 6.77
C ALA A 110 -16.87 -26.54 6.15
N GLY A 111 -17.57 -26.52 5.02
CA GLY A 111 -17.78 -25.38 4.13
C GLY A 111 -17.66 -24.00 4.80
N LEU A 112 -16.74 -23.20 4.25
CA LEU A 112 -16.41 -21.84 4.65
C LEU A 112 -17.63 -20.94 4.82
N ALA A 113 -18.73 -21.23 4.08
CA ALA A 113 -20.04 -20.64 4.26
C ALA A 113 -20.47 -20.47 5.75
N GLY A 114 -20.27 -21.48 6.61
CA GLY A 114 -20.66 -21.38 8.03
C GLY A 114 -19.77 -20.44 8.85
N ILE A 115 -18.49 -20.33 8.50
CA ILE A 115 -17.53 -19.42 9.13
C ILE A 115 -17.77 -17.98 8.63
N VAL A 116 -18.03 -17.82 7.34
CA VAL A 116 -18.36 -16.54 6.71
C VAL A 116 -19.67 -15.98 7.26
N ASP A 117 -20.71 -16.80 7.40
CA ASP A 117 -21.99 -16.39 8.00
C ASP A 117 -21.81 -15.96 9.46
N GLY A 118 -21.05 -16.72 10.25
CA GLY A 118 -20.70 -16.33 11.64
C GLY A 118 -19.82 -15.08 11.72
N ALA A 119 -18.98 -14.82 10.73
CA ALA A 119 -18.10 -13.67 10.66
C ALA A 119 -18.83 -12.35 10.33
N GLN A 120 -20.06 -12.40 9.80
CA GLN A 120 -20.82 -11.20 9.49
C GLN A 120 -21.07 -10.33 10.74
N GLU A 121 -21.37 -10.96 11.88
CA GLU A 121 -21.64 -10.28 13.14
C GLU A 121 -20.37 -9.86 13.90
N LEU A 122 -19.22 -10.47 13.57
CA LEU A 122 -17.95 -10.17 14.22
C LEU A 122 -17.33 -8.88 13.68
N LEU A 123 -16.59 -8.18 14.55
CA LEU A 123 -15.92 -6.92 14.24
C LEU A 123 -14.48 -6.94 14.75
N GLY A 124 -13.63 -6.17 14.08
CA GLY A 124 -12.28 -5.86 14.56
C GLY A 124 -11.43 -7.08 14.90
N ALA A 125 -10.96 -7.15 16.16
CA ALA A 125 -10.05 -8.21 16.61
C ALA A 125 -10.70 -9.60 16.61
N ASP A 126 -11.99 -9.69 16.94
CA ASP A 126 -12.71 -10.98 16.96
C ASP A 126 -12.88 -11.52 15.54
N LEU A 127 -13.17 -10.64 14.58
CA LEU A 127 -13.21 -10.99 13.16
C LEU A 127 -11.83 -11.46 12.67
N LEU A 128 -10.77 -10.71 12.98
CA LEU A 128 -9.39 -11.10 12.65
C LEU A 128 -9.07 -12.51 13.17
N ALA A 129 -9.37 -12.80 14.45
CA ALA A 129 -9.07 -14.08 15.08
C ALA A 129 -9.78 -15.26 14.40
N VAL A 130 -10.97 -15.04 13.84
CA VAL A 130 -11.74 -16.07 13.12
C VAL A 130 -11.25 -16.26 11.69
N LEU A 131 -10.81 -15.19 11.01
CA LEU A 131 -10.33 -15.26 9.62
C LEU A 131 -8.89 -15.76 9.50
N ASP A 132 -8.02 -15.45 10.47
CA ASP A 132 -6.59 -15.78 10.43
C ASP A 132 -6.28 -17.27 10.15
N PRO A 133 -6.99 -18.26 10.75
CA PRO A 133 -6.73 -19.66 10.49
C PRO A 133 -7.33 -20.21 9.17
N VAL A 134 -8.06 -19.39 8.40
CA VAL A 134 -8.75 -19.85 7.18
C VAL A 134 -7.76 -20.00 6.01
N GLU A 135 -7.68 -21.21 5.44
CA GLU A 135 -6.89 -21.48 4.24
C GLU A 135 -7.69 -21.17 2.95
N PRO A 136 -7.28 -20.21 2.11
CA PRO A 136 -8.00 -19.85 0.89
C PRO A 136 -7.90 -20.92 -0.22
N PHE A 137 -6.81 -21.70 -0.25
CA PHE A 137 -6.63 -22.66 -1.35
C PHE A 137 -7.64 -23.81 -1.26
N GLY A 138 -8.27 -24.15 -2.41
CA GLY A 138 -9.24 -25.25 -2.50
C GLY A 138 -10.68 -24.88 -2.15
N GLN A 139 -10.96 -23.60 -1.89
CA GLN A 139 -12.29 -23.09 -1.57
C GLN A 139 -13.10 -22.74 -2.84
N ASP A 140 -14.42 -22.69 -2.71
CA ASP A 140 -15.30 -22.24 -3.80
C ASP A 140 -15.09 -20.75 -4.13
N LEU A 141 -15.31 -20.38 -5.39
CA LEU A 141 -15.14 -18.99 -5.84
C LEU A 141 -16.04 -18.00 -5.08
N SER A 142 -17.26 -18.41 -4.71
CA SER A 142 -18.16 -17.55 -3.94
C SER A 142 -17.61 -17.30 -2.53
N ASP A 143 -17.11 -18.35 -1.87
CA ASP A 143 -16.53 -18.25 -0.53
C ASP A 143 -15.25 -17.40 -0.53
N LEU A 144 -14.43 -17.50 -1.60
CA LEU A 144 -13.24 -16.67 -1.77
C LEU A 144 -13.56 -15.17 -1.91
N VAL A 145 -14.64 -14.84 -2.60
CA VAL A 145 -15.11 -13.45 -2.72
C VAL A 145 -15.53 -12.91 -1.35
N GLU A 146 -16.30 -13.70 -0.60
CA GLU A 146 -16.72 -13.31 0.75
C GLU A 146 -15.53 -13.20 1.71
N LEU A 147 -14.60 -14.16 1.69
CA LEU A 147 -13.38 -14.12 2.51
C LEU A 147 -12.57 -12.84 2.23
N ALA A 148 -12.41 -12.47 0.96
CA ALA A 148 -11.73 -11.22 0.58
C ALA A 148 -12.49 -9.96 1.07
N ALA A 149 -13.82 -9.99 1.05
CA ALA A 149 -14.65 -8.91 1.59
C ALA A 149 -14.49 -8.80 3.13
N GLN A 150 -14.45 -9.93 3.85
CA GLN A 150 -14.23 -9.94 5.29
C GLN A 150 -12.84 -9.40 5.67
N TRP A 151 -11.79 -9.77 4.94
CA TRP A 151 -10.45 -9.19 5.13
C TRP A 151 -10.41 -7.69 4.87
N SER A 152 -11.22 -7.17 3.94
CA SER A 152 -11.34 -5.73 3.72
C SER A 152 -11.88 -4.99 4.95
N ARG A 153 -12.81 -5.61 5.70
CA ARG A 153 -13.31 -5.08 6.98
C ARG A 153 -12.19 -5.06 8.05
N VAL A 154 -11.38 -6.11 8.11
CA VAL A 154 -10.22 -6.19 9.02
C VAL A 154 -9.17 -5.14 8.69
N ILE A 155 -8.91 -4.89 7.40
CA ILE A 155 -8.02 -3.82 6.94
C ILE A 155 -8.56 -2.46 7.41
N GLY A 156 -9.86 -2.21 7.25
CA GLY A 156 -10.53 -1.01 7.78
C GLY A 156 -10.28 -0.83 9.28
N TYR A 157 -10.52 -1.87 10.07
CA TYR A 157 -10.23 -1.89 11.50
C TYR A 157 -8.76 -1.57 11.81
N ALA A 158 -7.81 -2.19 11.12
CA ALA A 158 -6.38 -1.93 11.31
C ALA A 158 -6.01 -0.46 11.01
N HIS A 159 -6.64 0.13 9.98
CA HIS A 159 -6.48 1.56 9.67
C HIS A 159 -7.04 2.47 10.78
N ALA A 160 -8.19 2.12 11.37
CA ALA A 160 -8.74 2.85 12.52
C ALA A 160 -7.80 2.77 13.73
N ARG A 161 -7.30 1.57 14.07
CA ARG A 161 -6.32 1.41 15.18
C ARG A 161 -5.03 2.19 14.95
N ARG A 162 -4.56 2.24 13.71
CA ARG A 162 -3.41 3.08 13.34
C ARG A 162 -3.73 4.56 13.53
N ALA A 163 -4.94 5.00 13.19
CA ALA A 163 -5.37 6.38 13.39
C ALA A 163 -5.37 6.77 14.87
N ASP A 164 -5.87 5.90 15.75
CA ASP A 164 -5.83 6.13 17.21
C ASP A 164 -4.38 6.32 17.71
N ALA A 165 -3.46 5.46 17.28
CA ALA A 165 -2.04 5.57 17.64
C ALA A 165 -1.40 6.86 17.10
N VAL A 166 -1.75 7.29 15.89
CA VAL A 166 -1.27 8.54 15.30
C VAL A 166 -1.86 9.76 16.01
N ALA A 167 -3.14 9.73 16.38
CA ALA A 167 -3.77 10.79 17.16
C ALA A 167 -3.10 10.91 18.54
N ALA A 168 -2.85 9.78 19.22
CA ALA A 168 -2.11 9.74 20.48
C ALA A 168 -0.68 10.28 20.32
N LEU A 169 0.02 9.93 19.23
CA LEU A 169 1.35 10.45 18.93
C LEU A 169 1.35 11.99 18.84
N VAL A 170 0.35 12.58 18.17
CA VAL A 170 0.23 14.04 18.08
C VAL A 170 0.03 14.66 19.47
N THR A 171 -0.79 14.06 20.32
CA THR A 171 -1.00 14.55 21.70
C THR A 171 0.22 14.39 22.61
N GLY A 172 1.16 13.51 22.25
CA GLY A 172 2.40 13.30 22.98
C GLY A 172 3.48 14.35 22.70
N PHE A 173 3.30 15.19 21.68
CA PHE A 173 4.20 16.32 21.43
C PHE A 173 3.67 17.58 22.11
N GLU A 174 4.58 18.34 22.72
CA GLU A 174 4.28 19.68 23.23
C GLU A 174 3.98 20.64 22.07
N ASP A 175 2.86 21.36 22.14
CA ASP A 175 2.52 22.46 21.23
C ASP A 175 2.69 23.79 21.97
N ASP A 176 3.93 24.10 22.34
CA ASP A 176 4.32 25.25 23.19
C ASP A 176 3.80 26.61 22.68
N LEU A 177 3.47 26.69 21.39
CA LEU A 177 3.05 27.92 20.73
C LEU A 177 1.64 27.86 20.14
N GLY A 178 0.93 26.73 20.24
CA GLY A 178 -0.37 26.54 19.59
C GLY A 178 -0.33 26.73 18.07
N THR A 179 0.84 26.49 17.46
CA THR A 179 1.10 26.76 16.03
C THR A 179 0.99 25.49 15.18
N GLY A 180 0.62 24.35 15.79
CA GLY A 180 0.61 23.06 15.12
C GLY A 180 1.99 22.42 15.03
N THR A 181 2.92 22.81 15.92
CA THR A 181 4.26 22.18 15.98
C THR A 181 4.15 20.68 16.27
N ALA A 182 3.21 20.27 17.12
CA ALA A 182 2.92 18.86 17.42
C ALA A 182 2.55 18.05 16.17
N ARG A 183 1.70 18.60 15.28
CA ARG A 183 1.32 17.94 14.01
C ARG A 183 2.52 17.79 13.08
N LEU A 184 3.37 18.81 12.99
CA LEU A 184 4.58 18.79 12.16
C LEU A 184 5.64 17.82 12.70
N ALA A 185 5.82 17.77 14.02
CA ALA A 185 6.71 16.82 14.69
C ALA A 185 6.26 15.38 14.44
N ALA A 186 5.00 15.04 14.73
CA ALA A 186 4.42 13.73 14.47
C ALA A 186 4.52 13.33 12.99
N THR A 187 4.28 14.27 12.08
CA THR A 187 4.43 14.04 10.63
C THR A 187 5.86 13.67 10.25
N THR A 188 6.85 14.37 10.84
CA THR A 188 8.26 14.15 10.52
C THR A 188 8.73 12.80 11.06
N GLU A 189 8.39 12.47 12.32
CA GLU A 189 8.70 11.16 12.92
C GLU A 189 8.08 10.01 12.13
N LEU A 190 6.80 10.13 11.75
CA LEU A 190 6.13 9.11 10.94
C LEU A 190 6.75 8.95 9.56
N ALA A 191 7.11 10.05 8.90
CA ALA A 191 7.77 10.01 7.60
C ALA A 191 9.09 9.23 7.66
N MET A 192 9.92 9.54 8.66
CA MET A 192 11.20 8.85 8.89
C MET A 192 10.98 7.37 9.22
N ARG A 193 10.05 7.05 10.13
CA ARG A 193 9.83 5.69 10.62
C ARG A 193 9.21 4.76 9.57
N LEU A 194 8.34 5.29 8.71
CA LEU A 194 7.64 4.53 7.67
C LEU A 194 8.36 4.55 6.32
N GLY A 195 9.42 5.36 6.16
CA GLY A 195 10.13 5.50 4.89
C GLY A 195 9.28 6.14 3.78
N VAL A 196 8.39 7.07 4.14
CA VAL A 196 7.48 7.75 3.20
C VAL A 196 7.78 9.25 3.11
N THR A 197 7.27 9.91 2.08
CA THR A 197 7.40 11.36 1.96
C THR A 197 6.69 12.08 3.10
N ARG A 198 7.19 13.26 3.48
CA ARG A 198 6.52 14.14 4.46
C ARG A 198 5.08 14.46 4.07
N HIS A 199 4.80 14.58 2.76
CA HIS A 199 3.45 14.81 2.25
C HIS A 199 2.52 13.62 2.54
N SER A 200 2.99 12.39 2.28
CA SER A 200 2.23 11.17 2.58
C SER A 200 1.96 11.03 4.09
N ALA A 201 3.00 11.23 4.92
CA ALA A 201 2.84 11.21 6.37
C ALA A 201 1.87 12.29 6.87
N ALA A 202 1.93 13.51 6.32
CA ALA A 202 1.02 14.60 6.67
C ALA A 202 -0.44 14.23 6.38
N LYS A 203 -0.69 13.48 5.30
CA LYS A 203 -2.02 12.99 4.95
C LYS A 203 -2.53 11.92 5.92
N VAL A 204 -1.64 11.04 6.38
CA VAL A 204 -1.97 10.05 7.42
C VAL A 204 -2.33 10.76 8.72
N VAL A 205 -1.52 11.73 9.15
CA VAL A 205 -1.78 12.51 10.37
C VAL A 205 -3.06 13.32 10.27
N SER A 206 -3.30 14.00 9.14
CA SER A 206 -4.53 14.79 8.94
C SER A 206 -5.78 13.93 9.02
N THR A 207 -5.75 12.77 8.36
CA THR A 207 -6.88 11.84 8.32
C THR A 207 -7.12 11.25 9.70
N ALA A 208 -6.06 10.84 10.40
CA ALA A 208 -6.15 10.30 11.76
C ALA A 208 -6.79 11.29 12.73
N LEU A 209 -6.31 12.53 12.77
CA LEU A 209 -6.88 13.58 13.62
C LEU A 209 -8.34 13.88 13.28
N ALA A 210 -8.70 13.83 12.00
CA ALA A 210 -10.07 14.06 11.58
C ALA A 210 -11.01 12.94 12.08
N ILE A 211 -10.67 11.67 11.82
CA ILE A 211 -11.54 10.53 12.15
C ILE A 211 -11.53 10.14 13.63
N SER A 212 -10.49 10.49 14.38
CA SER A 212 -10.45 10.36 15.85
C SER A 212 -11.01 11.59 16.58
N GLY A 213 -11.49 12.60 15.85
CA GLY A 213 -12.01 13.85 16.41
C GLY A 213 -13.33 14.27 15.77
N PRO A 214 -13.36 15.37 14.97
CA PRO A 214 -14.61 15.92 14.42
C PRO A 214 -15.39 14.97 13.51
N LEU A 215 -14.75 13.94 12.96
CA LEU A 215 -15.35 12.93 12.09
C LEU A 215 -15.42 11.55 12.76
N ALA A 216 -15.70 11.51 14.07
CA ALA A 216 -15.78 10.27 14.85
C ALA A 216 -16.74 9.23 14.27
N ALA A 217 -17.86 9.64 13.64
CA ALA A 217 -18.78 8.71 12.97
C ALA A 217 -18.11 8.00 11.78
N THR A 218 -17.29 8.72 11.01
CA THR A 218 -16.47 8.14 9.94
C THR A 218 -15.41 7.20 10.52
N GLY A 219 -14.77 7.57 11.63
CA GLY A 219 -13.82 6.71 12.35
C GLY A 219 -14.46 5.40 12.83
N GLN A 220 -15.68 5.47 13.37
CA GLN A 220 -16.42 4.28 13.81
C GLN A 220 -16.82 3.37 12.64
N ALA A 221 -17.24 3.95 11.50
CA ALA A 221 -17.54 3.19 10.30
C ALA A 221 -16.29 2.46 9.75
N LEU A 222 -15.12 3.10 9.84
CA LEU A 222 -13.84 2.46 9.50
C LEU A 222 -13.47 1.36 10.50
N ALA A 223 -13.61 1.60 11.80
CA ALA A 223 -13.28 0.64 12.86
C ALA A 223 -14.14 -0.63 12.83
N THR A 224 -15.41 -0.50 12.43
CA THR A 224 -16.33 -1.63 12.24
C THR A 224 -16.19 -2.31 10.88
N GLY A 225 -15.30 -1.81 10.02
CA GLY A 225 -15.09 -2.33 8.67
C GLY A 225 -16.24 -2.05 7.70
N HIS A 226 -17.19 -1.19 8.07
CA HIS A 226 -18.26 -0.74 7.18
C HIS A 226 -17.75 0.21 6.09
N LEU A 227 -16.61 0.86 6.34
CA LEU A 227 -15.94 1.77 5.43
C LEU A 227 -14.50 1.32 5.21
N ASP A 228 -13.99 1.45 3.98
CA ASP A 228 -12.56 1.29 3.70
C ASP A 228 -11.77 2.59 3.98
N ALA A 229 -10.45 2.44 4.10
CA ALA A 229 -9.56 3.54 4.45
C ALA A 229 -9.55 4.68 3.42
N ARG A 230 -9.75 4.36 2.13
CA ARG A 230 -9.76 5.37 1.06
C ARG A 230 -11.03 6.19 1.11
N LYS A 231 -12.19 5.57 1.34
CA LYS A 231 -13.44 6.31 1.57
C LYS A 231 -13.36 7.19 2.82
N ALA A 232 -12.77 6.69 3.91
CA ALA A 232 -12.54 7.50 5.11
C ALA A 232 -11.65 8.72 4.82
N GLU A 233 -10.57 8.54 4.06
CA GLU A 233 -9.70 9.64 3.61
C GLU A 233 -10.45 10.64 2.72
N MET A 234 -11.30 10.17 1.80
CA MET A 234 -12.13 11.04 0.95
C MET A 234 -13.06 11.92 1.77
N ILE A 235 -13.75 11.34 2.76
CA ILE A 235 -14.63 12.08 3.68
C ILE A 235 -13.80 13.10 4.49
N ALA A 236 -12.68 12.67 5.07
CA ALA A 236 -11.79 13.54 5.83
C ALA A 236 -11.27 14.73 4.99
N THR A 237 -10.92 14.49 3.74
CA THR A 237 -10.45 15.52 2.81
C THR A 237 -11.55 16.51 2.46
N ALA A 238 -12.76 16.01 2.17
CA ALA A 238 -13.90 16.85 1.82
C ALA A 238 -14.31 17.77 2.98
N LEU A 239 -14.07 17.34 4.22
CA LEU A 239 -14.52 17.99 5.44
C LEU A 239 -13.41 18.75 6.22
N GLU A 240 -12.14 18.73 5.79
CA GLU A 240 -10.98 19.29 6.53
C GLU A 240 -11.13 20.76 6.96
N HIS A 241 -11.94 21.54 6.23
CA HIS A 241 -12.14 22.97 6.48
C HIS A 241 -13.61 23.36 6.65
N GLN A 242 -14.48 22.39 6.93
CA GLN A 242 -15.90 22.65 7.14
C GLN A 242 -16.20 22.89 8.63
N PRO A 243 -17.15 23.78 8.97
CA PRO A 243 -17.63 23.92 10.33
C PRO A 243 -18.20 22.59 10.84
N TYR A 244 -18.06 22.33 12.15
CA TYR A 244 -18.56 21.08 12.76
C TYR A 244 -20.01 20.73 12.40
N PRO A 245 -20.99 21.65 12.40
CA PRO A 245 -22.37 21.33 12.00
C PRO A 245 -22.50 20.88 10.54
N VAL A 246 -21.64 21.37 9.64
CA VAL A 246 -21.60 20.93 8.24
C VAL A 246 -20.97 19.55 8.14
N CYS A 247 -19.91 19.27 8.91
CA CYS A 247 -19.31 17.95 8.98
C CYS A 247 -20.29 16.88 9.47
N GLU A 248 -21.06 17.19 10.51
CA GLU A 248 -22.10 16.31 11.05
C GLU A 248 -23.19 16.05 10.01
N ALA A 249 -23.79 17.10 9.45
CA ALA A 249 -24.85 16.98 8.44
C ALA A 249 -24.40 16.19 7.19
N VAL A 250 -23.16 16.37 6.74
CA VAL A 250 -22.62 15.62 5.60
C VAL A 250 -22.39 14.15 5.98
N GLN A 251 -21.84 13.85 7.16
CA GLN A 251 -21.65 12.47 7.62
C GLN A 251 -22.99 11.72 7.72
N ASP A 252 -24.01 12.34 8.31
CA ASP A 252 -25.35 11.76 8.42
C ASP A 252 -25.97 11.44 7.07
N ALA A 253 -25.71 12.28 6.06
CA ALA A 253 -26.22 12.07 4.70
C ALA A 253 -25.47 10.95 3.95
N VAL A 254 -24.15 10.84 4.10
CA VAL A 254 -23.33 9.96 3.23
C VAL A 254 -23.05 8.59 3.84
N LEU A 255 -22.80 8.51 5.16
CA LEU A 255 -22.35 7.27 5.80
C LEU A 255 -23.34 6.10 5.66
N PRO A 256 -24.67 6.28 5.73
CA PRO A 256 -25.62 5.17 5.60
C PRO A 256 -25.54 4.39 4.29
N THR A 257 -25.03 5.01 3.22
CA THR A 257 -24.92 4.36 1.89
C THR A 257 -23.47 4.18 1.42
N ALA A 258 -22.50 4.75 2.13
CA ALA A 258 -21.11 4.83 1.68
C ALA A 258 -20.46 3.47 1.40
N ALA A 259 -20.84 2.41 2.11
CA ALA A 259 -20.32 1.05 1.90
C ALA A 259 -20.57 0.55 0.47
N GLY A 260 -21.79 0.74 -0.05
CA GLY A 260 -22.19 0.27 -1.39
C GLY A 260 -21.79 1.20 -2.55
N ARG A 261 -21.22 2.37 -2.26
CA ARG A 261 -20.82 3.35 -3.28
C ARG A 261 -19.40 3.10 -3.76
N THR A 262 -19.16 3.26 -5.07
CA THR A 262 -17.79 3.34 -5.60
C THR A 262 -17.15 4.68 -5.21
N HIS A 263 -15.81 4.79 -5.29
CA HIS A 263 -15.13 6.05 -4.96
C HIS A 263 -15.66 7.26 -5.75
N PRO A 264 -15.86 7.20 -7.08
CA PRO A 264 -16.41 8.34 -7.83
C PRO A 264 -17.84 8.70 -7.40
N GLN A 265 -18.68 7.69 -7.10
CA GLN A 265 -20.04 7.93 -6.60
C GLN A 265 -20.01 8.61 -5.23
N LEU A 266 -19.16 8.13 -4.30
CA LEU A 266 -19.00 8.76 -3.00
C LEU A 266 -18.50 10.20 -3.11
N ALA A 267 -17.57 10.48 -4.05
CA ALA A 267 -17.13 11.86 -4.29
C ALA A 267 -18.28 12.77 -4.75
N GLN A 268 -19.17 12.25 -5.60
CA GLN A 268 -20.37 12.96 -6.04
C GLN A 268 -21.38 13.14 -4.89
N ASP A 269 -21.59 12.10 -4.09
CA ASP A 269 -22.48 12.14 -2.92
C ASP A 269 -21.99 13.18 -1.90
N LEU A 270 -20.67 13.21 -1.61
CA LEU A 270 -20.04 14.22 -0.75
C LEU A 270 -20.22 15.63 -1.29
N THR A 271 -20.02 15.83 -2.60
CA THR A 271 -20.22 17.14 -3.24
C THR A 271 -21.68 17.60 -3.10
N THR A 272 -22.62 16.69 -3.32
CA THR A 272 -24.06 16.95 -3.22
C THR A 272 -24.47 17.28 -1.78
N ALA A 273 -24.00 16.48 -0.81
CA ALA A 273 -24.25 16.69 0.61
C ALA A 273 -23.66 18.02 1.10
N LEU A 274 -22.45 18.38 0.67
CA LEU A 274 -21.82 19.67 1.01
C LEU A 274 -22.61 20.88 0.49
N ILE A 275 -23.13 20.80 -0.74
CA ILE A 275 -23.95 21.86 -1.31
C ILE A 275 -25.26 22.00 -0.54
N ALA A 276 -25.88 20.88 -0.16
CA ALA A 276 -27.12 20.87 0.61
C ALA A 276 -26.92 21.42 2.04
N ALA A 277 -25.83 21.04 2.70
CA ALA A 277 -25.52 21.46 4.06
C ALA A 277 -25.09 22.94 4.15
N ASP A 278 -24.45 23.48 3.12
CA ASP A 278 -23.88 24.83 3.16
C ASP A 278 -23.92 25.57 1.81
N HIS A 279 -25.12 25.98 1.42
CA HIS A 279 -25.36 26.76 0.20
C HIS A 279 -24.66 28.14 0.21
N HIS A 280 -24.64 28.84 1.35
CA HIS A 280 -24.02 30.17 1.46
C HIS A 280 -22.49 30.12 1.49
N GLY A 281 -21.91 29.17 2.20
CA GLY A 281 -20.46 28.98 2.23
C GLY A 281 -19.93 28.42 0.92
N ALA A 282 -20.70 27.66 0.15
CA ALA A 282 -20.32 27.26 -1.22
C ALA A 282 -20.06 28.48 -2.12
N GLN A 283 -20.92 29.51 -2.06
CA GLN A 283 -20.71 30.75 -2.82
C GLN A 283 -19.51 31.55 -2.32
N ALA A 284 -19.29 31.61 -1.00
CA ALA A 284 -18.13 32.29 -0.43
C ALA A 284 -16.81 31.58 -0.81
N ARG A 285 -16.76 30.24 -0.70
CA ARG A 285 -15.64 29.41 -1.15
C ARG A 285 -15.38 29.58 -2.64
N HIS A 286 -16.43 29.63 -3.47
CA HIS A 286 -16.28 29.91 -4.90
C HIS A 286 -15.66 31.29 -5.16
N ARG A 287 -16.10 32.34 -4.44
CA ARG A 287 -15.52 33.68 -4.55
C ARG A 287 -14.03 33.69 -4.16
N THR A 288 -13.67 33.02 -3.05
CA THR A 288 -12.29 32.88 -2.60
C THR A 288 -11.44 32.09 -3.61
N ALA A 289 -11.92 30.94 -4.07
CA ALA A 289 -11.23 30.11 -5.07
C ALA A 289 -11.05 30.85 -6.41
N ARG A 290 -12.07 31.59 -6.85
CA ARG A 290 -11.98 32.47 -8.02
C ARG A 290 -10.92 33.54 -7.81
N GLY A 291 -10.74 34.06 -6.60
CA GLY A 291 -9.64 34.96 -6.23
C GLY A 291 -8.25 34.33 -6.35
N GLY A 292 -8.13 33.02 -6.11
CA GLY A 292 -6.90 32.24 -6.24
C GLY A 292 -6.56 31.78 -7.66
N ARG A 293 -7.33 32.19 -8.68
CA ARG A 293 -7.05 31.88 -10.08
C ARG A 293 -5.64 32.35 -10.46
N ARG A 294 -4.88 31.50 -11.14
CA ARG A 294 -3.50 31.80 -11.53
C ARG A 294 -3.11 31.00 -12.76
N VAL A 295 -2.19 31.56 -13.53
CA VAL A 295 -1.45 30.84 -14.56
C VAL A 295 0.00 30.81 -14.11
N ASN A 296 0.55 29.62 -13.96
CA ASN A 296 1.96 29.47 -13.61
C ASN A 296 2.82 29.80 -14.83
N HIS A 297 4.04 30.30 -14.57
CA HIS A 297 5.02 30.48 -15.63
C HIS A 297 5.31 29.16 -16.36
N PRO A 298 5.61 29.20 -17.67
CA PRO A 298 5.99 28.02 -18.42
C PRO A 298 7.14 27.29 -17.74
N ARG A 299 6.95 26.01 -17.45
CA ARG A 299 7.99 25.13 -16.91
C ARG A 299 8.64 24.40 -18.07
N HIS A 300 9.93 24.64 -18.27
CA HIS A 300 10.72 23.96 -19.29
C HIS A 300 10.66 22.43 -19.10
N LEU A 301 10.52 21.74 -20.23
CA LEU A 301 10.59 20.30 -20.39
C LEU A 301 11.75 19.98 -21.36
N PRO A 302 12.18 18.71 -21.47
CA PRO A 302 13.15 18.30 -22.48
C PRO A 302 12.76 18.69 -23.91
N ASP A 303 13.74 18.68 -24.80
CA ASP A 303 13.54 18.85 -26.26
C ASP A 303 12.91 20.19 -26.67
N GLY A 304 13.17 21.25 -25.89
CA GLY A 304 12.67 22.60 -26.18
C GLY A 304 11.18 22.80 -25.86
N MET A 305 10.56 21.83 -25.18
CA MET A 305 9.15 21.90 -24.80
C MET A 305 8.97 22.67 -23.49
N ALA A 306 7.73 23.09 -23.22
CA ALA A 306 7.35 23.67 -21.93
C ALA A 306 5.91 23.30 -21.59
N SER A 307 5.63 23.18 -20.29
CA SER A 307 4.26 23.00 -19.76
C SER A 307 3.76 24.30 -19.15
N ILE A 308 2.48 24.58 -19.32
CA ILE A 308 1.78 25.67 -18.63
C ILE A 308 0.68 25.03 -17.79
N PHE A 309 0.55 25.48 -16.54
CA PHE A 309 -0.50 25.03 -15.63
C PHE A 309 -1.34 26.22 -15.19
N ALA A 310 -2.66 26.11 -15.31
CA ALA A 310 -3.60 27.13 -14.92
C ALA A 310 -4.62 26.58 -13.92
N VAL A 311 -4.96 27.40 -12.93
CA VAL A 311 -6.09 27.17 -12.02
C VAL A 311 -7.14 28.21 -12.36
N LEU A 312 -8.27 27.75 -12.89
CA LEU A 312 -9.37 28.58 -13.36
C LEU A 312 -10.68 28.13 -12.73
N PRO A 313 -11.69 29.01 -12.66
CA PRO A 313 -13.07 28.58 -12.43
C PRO A 313 -13.47 27.50 -13.45
N ALA A 314 -14.19 26.47 -13.01
CA ALA A 314 -14.55 25.33 -13.87
C ALA A 314 -15.22 25.73 -15.21
N PRO A 315 -16.16 26.71 -15.25
CA PRO A 315 -16.72 27.18 -16.53
C PRO A 315 -15.66 27.77 -17.46
N ASP A 316 -14.70 28.52 -16.92
CA ASP A 316 -13.64 29.17 -17.69
C ASP A 316 -12.63 28.12 -18.21
N ALA A 317 -12.32 27.09 -17.40
CA ALA A 317 -11.49 25.96 -17.81
C ALA A 317 -12.13 25.15 -18.94
N LEU A 318 -13.43 24.88 -18.84
CA LEU A 318 -14.19 24.17 -19.87
C LEU A 318 -14.26 24.99 -21.16
N ALA A 319 -14.46 26.31 -21.06
CA ALA A 319 -14.45 27.19 -22.22
C ALA A 319 -13.09 27.19 -22.94
N LEU A 320 -11.98 27.18 -22.18
CA LEU A 320 -10.64 27.06 -22.73
C LEU A 320 -10.43 25.72 -23.46
N ASP A 321 -10.82 24.62 -22.83
CA ASP A 321 -10.71 23.27 -23.41
C ASP A 321 -11.49 23.15 -24.73
N LEU A 322 -12.76 23.58 -24.72
CA LEU A 322 -13.61 23.57 -25.91
C LEU A 322 -13.06 24.47 -27.03
N ALA A 323 -12.47 25.61 -26.69
CA ALA A 323 -11.85 26.51 -27.68
C ALA A 323 -10.62 25.88 -28.33
N LEU A 324 -9.78 25.17 -27.56
CA LEU A 324 -8.61 24.46 -28.06
C LEU A 324 -9.01 23.28 -28.95
N ASP A 325 -9.96 22.46 -28.52
CA ASP A 325 -10.51 21.34 -29.29
C ASP A 325 -11.14 21.82 -30.61
N ALA A 326 -11.91 22.91 -30.58
CA ALA A 326 -12.47 23.51 -31.78
C ALA A 326 -11.39 24.00 -32.77
N ALA A 327 -10.33 24.64 -32.26
CA ALA A 327 -9.21 25.10 -33.09
C ALA A 327 -8.46 23.92 -33.74
N ALA A 328 -8.18 22.86 -32.97
CA ALA A 328 -7.53 21.64 -33.47
C ALA A 328 -8.35 20.98 -34.58
N ARG A 329 -9.68 20.84 -34.39
CA ARG A 329 -10.58 20.29 -35.42
C ARG A 329 -10.65 21.17 -36.67
N SER A 330 -10.67 22.49 -36.50
CA SER A 330 -10.66 23.43 -37.63
C SER A 330 -9.36 23.31 -38.44
N ALA A 331 -8.20 23.20 -37.78
CA ALA A 331 -6.92 23.01 -38.46
C ALA A 331 -6.89 21.66 -39.21
N LYS A 332 -7.38 20.59 -38.57
CA LYS A 332 -7.51 19.26 -39.19
C LYS A 332 -8.36 19.29 -40.45
N ALA A 333 -9.53 19.93 -40.39
CA ALA A 333 -10.41 20.11 -41.54
C ALA A 333 -9.75 20.94 -42.66
N GLY A 334 -8.86 21.87 -42.31
CA GLY A 334 -8.02 22.64 -43.23
C GLY A 334 -6.85 21.87 -43.85
N GLY A 335 -6.72 20.56 -43.59
CA GLY A 335 -5.69 19.71 -44.17
C GLY A 335 -4.45 19.50 -43.30
N ASP A 336 -4.48 19.90 -42.02
CA ASP A 336 -3.37 19.64 -41.11
C ASP A 336 -3.17 18.13 -40.87
N GLY A 337 -1.93 17.66 -41.07
CA GLY A 337 -1.55 16.26 -40.93
C GLY A 337 -1.47 15.76 -39.48
N ARG A 338 -1.34 16.67 -38.50
CA ARG A 338 -1.13 16.34 -37.07
C ARG A 338 -2.36 15.70 -36.41
N THR A 339 -2.16 14.99 -35.29
CA THR A 339 -3.27 14.42 -34.50
C THR A 339 -4.05 15.52 -33.76
N LEU A 340 -5.28 15.26 -33.31
CA LEU A 340 -6.04 16.26 -32.54
C LEU A 340 -5.37 16.63 -31.19
N ASP A 341 -4.59 15.70 -30.62
CA ASP A 341 -3.86 15.94 -29.38
C ASP A 341 -2.60 16.83 -29.57
N GLN A 342 -2.21 17.13 -30.81
CA GLN A 342 -1.01 17.90 -31.19
C GLN A 342 -1.36 19.31 -31.69
#